data_AF-A0A226X806-F1
#
_entry.id   AF-A0A226X806-F1
#
_cell.length_a   1.000
_cell.length_b   1.000
_cell.length_c   1.000
_cell.angle_alpha   90.00
_cell.angle_beta   90.00
_cell.angle_gamma   90.00
#
_symmetry.space_group_name_H-M   'P 1'
#
loop_
_entity.id
_entity.type
_entity.pdbx_description
1 polymer ?
#
loop_
_entity_poly.entity_id
_entity_poly.type
_entity_poly.pdbx_seq_one_letter_code
_entity_poly.pdbx_strand_id
1 'polypeptide(L)'
;MTQAEEIITNPDIDAVVVAAPARFHAGLVTSAARAGKAMFCAKPMALTLDEADMANALACVHSTNVGRPVHMEEIFKSLPVLAPYGIA
;
A
#
# COMPACT_ATOMS: atom_id res chain seq x y z
N MET A 1 15.01 -9.22 12.88
CA MET A 1 14.12 -8.32 13.63
C MET A 1 13.40 -7.49 12.56
N THR A 2 12.14 -7.80 12.28
CA THR A 2 11.45 -7.44 11.01
C THR A 2 9.93 -7.36 11.22
N GLN A 3 9.45 -6.35 11.94
CA GLN A 3 8.00 -6.16 12.18
C GLN A 3 7.49 -4.94 11.42
N ALA A 4 6.35 -5.06 10.72
CA ALA A 4 5.83 -4.00 9.86
C ALA A 4 5.54 -2.69 10.60
N GLU A 5 5.07 -2.77 11.86
CA GLU A 5 4.86 -1.62 12.72
C GLU A 5 6.09 -0.73 12.89
N GLU A 6 7.31 -1.30 12.97
CA GLU A 6 8.54 -0.50 13.11
C GLU A 6 8.76 0.40 11.89
N ILE A 7 8.43 -0.09 10.68
CA ILE A 7 8.52 0.65 9.43
C ILE A 7 7.39 1.69 9.35
N ILE A 8 6.17 1.28 9.66
CA ILE A 8 4.98 2.14 9.57
C ILE A 8 5.07 3.33 10.53
N THR A 9 5.61 3.13 11.73
CA THR A 9 5.71 4.17 12.76
C THR A 9 7.00 4.99 12.69
N ASN A 10 7.96 4.61 11.83
CA ASN A 10 9.20 5.35 11.67
C ASN A 10 8.91 6.76 11.11
N PRO A 11 9.29 7.85 11.80
CA PRO A 11 9.06 9.21 11.33
C PRO A 11 9.82 9.55 10.04
N ASP A 12 10.94 8.89 9.77
CA ASP A 12 11.80 9.15 8.60
C ASP A 12 11.30 8.49 7.30
N ILE A 13 10.21 7.73 7.36
CA ILE A 13 9.61 7.06 6.21
C ILE A 13 8.38 7.80 5.75
N ASP A 14 8.37 8.31 4.53
CA ASP A 14 7.24 9.08 3.99
C ASP A 14 6.10 8.19 3.47
N ALA A 15 6.45 7.02 2.92
CA ALA A 15 5.51 6.14 2.25
C ALA A 15 5.84 4.65 2.41
N VAL A 16 4.81 3.79 2.29
CA VAL A 16 4.96 2.33 2.35
C VAL A 16 4.35 1.63 1.14
N VAL A 17 5.00 0.54 0.69
CA VAL A 17 4.49 -0.36 -0.35
C VAL A 17 4.14 -1.70 0.28
N VAL A 18 2.87 -2.06 0.26
CA VAL A 18 2.36 -3.32 0.82
C VAL A 18 2.37 -4.39 -0.28
N ALA A 19 3.39 -5.25 -0.25
CA ALA A 19 3.55 -6.41 -1.13
C ALA A 19 3.51 -7.75 -0.35
N ALA A 20 2.81 -7.76 0.78
CA ALA A 20 2.63 -8.94 1.62
C ALA A 20 1.60 -9.92 1.00
N PRO A 21 1.35 -11.09 1.60
CA PRO A 21 0.17 -11.88 1.25
C PRO A 21 -1.13 -11.11 1.49
N ALA A 22 -2.10 -11.21 0.57
CA ALA A 22 -3.33 -10.41 0.55
C ALA A 22 -4.12 -10.38 1.87
N ARG A 23 -4.10 -11.46 2.64
CA ARG A 23 -4.75 -11.54 3.97
C ARG A 23 -4.26 -10.49 4.98
N PHE A 24 -3.09 -9.90 4.74
CA PHE A 24 -2.53 -8.86 5.61
C PHE A 24 -2.74 -7.44 5.09
N HIS A 25 -3.21 -7.28 3.86
CA HIS A 25 -3.27 -5.98 3.19
C HIS A 25 -4.17 -4.99 3.92
N ALA A 26 -5.41 -5.34 4.21
CA ALA A 26 -6.35 -4.44 4.88
C ALA A 26 -5.82 -3.93 6.23
N GLY A 27 -5.19 -4.81 7.02
CA GLY A 27 -4.56 -4.45 8.29
C GLY A 27 -3.37 -3.49 8.11
N LEU A 28 -2.44 -3.83 7.21
CA LEU A 28 -1.24 -3.02 6.96
C LEU A 28 -1.58 -1.65 6.35
N VAL A 29 -2.54 -1.61 5.42
CA VAL A 29 -3.06 -0.37 4.84
C VAL A 29 -3.71 0.50 5.92
N THR A 30 -4.53 -0.10 6.78
CA THR A 30 -5.19 0.63 7.89
C THR A 30 -4.16 1.18 8.88
N SER A 31 -3.14 0.39 9.26
CA SER A 31 -2.06 0.85 10.14
C SER A 31 -1.28 2.01 9.51
N ALA A 32 -0.90 1.89 8.23
CA ALA A 32 -0.20 2.94 7.50
C ALA A 32 -1.03 4.23 7.38
N ALA A 33 -2.33 4.10 7.09
CA ALA A 33 -3.28 5.21 7.01
C ALA A 33 -3.36 5.98 8.33
N ARG A 34 -3.50 5.24 9.44
CA ARG A 34 -3.57 5.81 10.79
C ARG A 34 -2.26 6.50 11.20
N ALA A 35 -1.12 6.00 10.73
CA ALA A 35 0.18 6.62 10.92
C ALA A 35 0.42 7.82 9.98
N GLY A 36 -0.54 8.16 9.10
CA GLY A 36 -0.43 9.28 8.15
C GLY A 36 0.57 9.04 7.03
N LYS A 37 0.95 7.79 6.75
CA LYS A 37 1.89 7.45 5.67
C LYS A 37 1.16 7.41 4.33
N ALA A 38 1.80 7.90 3.29
CA ALA A 38 1.35 7.59 1.94
C ALA A 38 1.53 6.08 1.67
N MET A 39 0.64 5.45 0.91
CA MET A 39 0.78 4.03 0.67
C MET A 39 0.28 3.54 -0.67
N PHE A 40 0.87 2.43 -1.10
CA PHE A 40 0.41 1.60 -2.20
C PHE A 40 0.18 0.18 -1.71
N CYS A 41 -0.86 -0.48 -2.21
CA CYS A 41 -1.16 -1.87 -1.88
C CYS A 41 -1.25 -2.73 -3.14
N ALA A 42 -0.53 -3.84 -3.14
CA ALA A 42 -0.65 -4.83 -4.19
C ALA A 42 -2.05 -5.42 -4.23
N LYS A 43 -2.50 -5.82 -5.41
CA LYS A 43 -3.79 -6.49 -5.56
C LYS A 43 -3.76 -7.94 -5.01
N PRO A 44 -4.92 -8.46 -4.59
CA PRO A 44 -6.13 -7.72 -4.22
C PRO A 44 -5.90 -6.93 -2.91
N MET A 45 -6.51 -5.75 -2.77
CA MET A 45 -6.33 -4.90 -1.58
C MET A 45 -6.89 -5.53 -0.29
N ALA A 46 -7.91 -6.38 -0.40
CA ALA A 46 -8.48 -7.13 0.71
C ALA A 46 -9.08 -8.45 0.19
N LEU A 47 -9.50 -9.32 1.10
CA LEU A 47 -10.15 -10.59 0.73
C LEU A 47 -11.65 -10.44 0.53
N THR A 48 -12.26 -9.42 1.14
CA THR A 48 -13.68 -9.09 1.01
C THR A 48 -13.88 -7.63 0.61
N LEU A 49 -15.06 -7.31 0.06
CA LEU A 49 -15.41 -5.92 -0.28
C LEU A 49 -15.53 -5.04 0.98
N ASP A 50 -16.13 -5.55 2.05
CA ASP A 50 -16.28 -4.82 3.31
C ASP A 50 -14.92 -4.40 3.91
N GLU A 51 -13.92 -5.28 3.85
CA GLU A 51 -12.56 -4.96 4.28
C GLU A 51 -11.91 -3.90 3.36
N ALA A 52 -12.15 -3.97 2.06
CA ALA A 52 -11.62 -2.99 1.10
C ALA A 52 -12.26 -1.60 1.33
N ASP A 53 -13.57 -1.56 1.58
CA ASP A 53 -14.31 -0.32 1.85
C ASP A 53 -13.84 0.32 3.16
N MET A 54 -13.63 -0.47 4.22
CA MET A 54 -13.06 0.02 5.47
C MET A 54 -11.63 0.56 5.29
N ALA A 55 -10.79 -0.15 4.54
CA ALA A 55 -9.42 0.29 4.27
C ALA A 55 -9.40 1.61 3.48
N ASN A 56 -10.21 1.72 2.43
CA ASN A 56 -10.35 2.94 1.61
C ASN A 56 -10.95 4.12 2.39
N ALA A 57 -11.92 3.88 3.29
CA ALA A 57 -12.50 4.95 4.09
C ALA A 57 -11.45 5.65 4.98
N LEU A 58 -10.39 4.93 5.35
CA LEU A 58 -9.28 5.46 6.14
C LEU A 58 -8.14 6.00 5.26
N ALA A 59 -8.11 5.70 3.96
CA ALA A 59 -6.93 5.83 3.13
C ALA A 59 -7.18 6.23 1.67
N CYS A 60 -6.37 7.16 1.14
CA CYS A 60 -6.27 7.39 -0.30
C CYS A 60 -5.35 6.33 -0.97
N VAL A 61 -5.76 5.06 -0.99
CA VAL A 61 -4.96 3.99 -1.60
C VAL A 61 -5.06 4.01 -3.12
N HIS A 62 -3.93 4.00 -3.81
CA HIS A 62 -3.91 3.64 -5.23
C HIS A 62 -3.82 2.12 -5.39
N SER A 63 -4.74 1.55 -6.16
CA SER A 63 -4.72 0.15 -6.60
C SER A 63 -4.93 0.09 -8.10
N THR A 64 -3.94 -0.42 -8.83
CA THR A 64 -4.00 -0.50 -10.30
C THR A 64 -4.37 -1.91 -10.75
N ASN A 65 -5.44 -2.02 -11.57
CA ASN A 65 -5.80 -3.17 -12.42
C ASN A 65 -6.07 -4.51 -11.72
N VAL A 66 -7.22 -4.60 -11.05
CA VAL A 66 -7.83 -5.88 -10.67
C VAL A 66 -8.07 -6.73 -11.94
N GLY A 67 -7.58 -7.97 -11.97
CA GLY A 67 -7.85 -8.92 -13.06
C GLY A 67 -6.86 -8.98 -14.23
N ARG A 68 -5.81 -8.14 -14.28
CA ARG A 68 -4.70 -8.27 -15.25
C ARG A 68 -3.36 -8.47 -14.55
N PRO A 69 -2.45 -9.32 -15.08
CA PRO A 69 -1.06 -9.29 -14.66
C PRO A 69 -0.47 -7.91 -14.96
N VAL A 70 0.17 -7.29 -13.96
CA VAL A 70 0.88 -6.02 -14.09
C VAL A 70 2.31 -6.28 -13.64
N HIS A 71 3.30 -5.89 -14.44
CA HIS A 71 4.69 -6.06 -14.06
C HIS A 71 5.03 -5.08 -12.94
N MET A 72 5.86 -5.51 -11.99
CA MET A 72 6.19 -4.72 -10.79
C MET A 72 6.85 -3.37 -11.15
N GLU A 73 7.57 -3.31 -12.27
CA GLU A 73 8.12 -2.07 -12.82
C GLU A 73 7.02 -1.08 -13.23
N GLU A 74 5.96 -1.53 -13.91
CA GLU A 74 4.83 -0.67 -14.30
C GLU A 74 4.07 -0.15 -13.08
N ILE A 75 3.99 -0.95 -12.02
CA ILE A 75 3.43 -0.52 -10.73
C ILE A 75 4.22 0.67 -10.20
N PHE A 76 5.54 0.56 -10.07
CA PHE A 76 6.36 1.65 -9.52
C PHE A 76 6.29 2.94 -10.35
N LYS A 77 6.31 2.82 -11.67
CA LYS A 77 6.16 3.97 -12.59
C LYS A 77 4.81 4.69 -12.44
N SER A 78 3.77 3.96 -12.06
CA SER A 78 2.42 4.51 -11.88
C SER A 78 2.21 5.23 -10.54
N LEU A 79 3.21 5.28 -9.65
CA LEU A 79 3.09 5.84 -8.30
C LEU A 79 3.72 7.24 -8.22
N PRO A 80 2.91 8.32 -8.19
CA PRO A 80 3.43 9.68 -8.11
C PRO A 80 4.27 9.93 -6.86
N VAL A 81 3.98 9.22 -5.76
CA VAL A 81 4.75 9.29 -4.50
C VAL A 81 6.19 8.82 -4.67
N LEU A 82 6.49 8.01 -5.69
CA LEU A 82 7.83 7.51 -5.97
C LEU A 82 8.60 8.40 -6.96
N ALA A 83 7.94 9.36 -7.62
CA ALA A 83 8.58 10.26 -8.56
C ALA A 83 9.78 11.04 -7.98
N PRO A 84 9.74 11.55 -6.72
CA PRO A 84 10.90 12.22 -6.11
C PRO A 84 12.12 11.32 -5.92
N TYR A 85 11.94 10.00 -5.91
CA TYR A 85 13.00 9.02 -5.65
C TYR A 85 13.57 8.41 -6.94
N GLY A 86 13.18 8.90 -8.12
CA GLY A 86 13.72 8.44 -9.41
C GLY A 86 13.29 7.02 -9.81
N ILE A 87 12.20 6.51 -9.25
CA ILE A 87 11.68 5.15 -9.49
C ILE A 87 10.58 5.15 -10.59
N ALA A 88 10.68 6.07 -11.56
CA ALA A 88 9.73 6.23 -12.67
C ALA A 88 10.44 6.12 -14.03
#